data_AF-A0A7L1N2R4-F1
#
_entry.id   AF-A0A7L1N2R4-F1
#
_cell.length_a   1.000
_cell.length_b   1.000
_cell.length_c   1.000
_cell.angle_alpha   90.00
_cell.angle_beta   90.00
_cell.angle_gamma   90.00
#
_symmetry.space_group_name_H-M   'P 1'
#
loop_
_entity.id
_entity.type
_entity.pdbx_description
1 polymer ?
#
loop_
_entity_poly.entity_id
_entity_poly.type
_entity_poly.pdbx_seq_one_letter_code
_entity_poly.pdbx_strand_id
1 'polypeptide(L)'
;SRPLRPPDPRADLDGIISLARALLSDTKGFLALLKTRYPAEGDHQLESLPVLAMSALELANIQTAGLSRVAADLQRYRRLLEWLRRAGLRPLEPELGALQGRLERLLRRLDHLV
;
A
#
# COMPACT_ATOMS: atom_id res chain seq x y z
N SER A 1 15.67 31.69 18.06
CA SER A 1 15.36 30.29 17.73
C SER A 1 13.85 30.08 17.86
N ARG A 2 13.14 29.80 16.76
CA ARG A 2 11.69 29.56 16.78
C ARG A 2 11.47 28.12 17.29
N PRO A 3 10.59 27.86 18.27
CA PRO A 3 10.35 26.50 18.70
C PRO A 3 9.65 25.77 17.55
N LEU A 4 10.25 24.68 17.08
CA LEU A 4 9.61 23.73 16.17
C LEU A 4 8.37 23.22 16.91
N ARG A 5 7.19 23.66 16.45
CA ARG A 5 5.91 23.20 16.98
C ARG A 5 5.90 21.67 16.85
N PRO A 6 5.60 20.92 17.92
CA PRO A 6 5.51 19.47 17.81
C PRO A 6 4.49 19.10 16.72
N PRO A 7 4.78 18.10 15.88
CA PRO A 7 3.89 17.68 14.80
C PRO A 7 2.53 17.29 15.37
N ASP A 8 1.46 17.68 14.66
CA ASP A 8 0.09 17.37 15.05
C ASP A 8 -0.24 15.92 14.63
N PRO A 9 -0.46 14.99 15.58
CA PRO A 9 -0.70 13.59 15.27
C PRO A 9 -1.95 13.37 14.41
N ARG A 10 -2.94 14.28 14.45
CA ARG A 10 -4.12 14.20 13.58
C ARG A 10 -3.78 14.53 12.13
N ALA A 11 -2.94 15.55 11.91
CA ALA A 11 -2.49 15.92 10.58
C ALA A 11 -1.65 14.80 9.93
N ASP A 12 -0.83 14.10 10.72
CA ASP A 12 -0.06 12.95 10.23
C ASP A 12 -0.97 11.77 9.84
N LEU A 13 -2.01 11.49 10.65
CA LEU A 13 -2.98 10.44 10.34
C LEU A 13 -3.80 10.77 9.08
N ASP A 14 -4.27 12.00 8.93
CA ASP A 14 -4.99 12.46 7.73
C ASP A 14 -4.11 12.32 6.47
N GLY A 15 -2.82 12.65 6.59
CA GLY A 15 -1.84 12.45 5.53
C GLY A 15 -1.68 10.99 5.12
N ILE A 16 -1.65 10.08 6.10
CA ILE A 16 -1.58 8.63 5.88
C ILE A 16 -2.86 8.11 5.21
N ILE A 17 -4.03 8.53 5.69
CA ILE A 17 -5.33 8.16 5.11
C ILE A 17 -5.41 8.62 3.66
N SER A 18 -4.98 9.85 3.37
CA SER A 18 -4.93 10.39 2.01
C SER A 18 -4.02 9.57 1.08
N LEU A 19 -2.81 9.23 1.54
CA LEU A 19 -1.89 8.36 0.80
C LEU A 19 -2.46 6.96 0.57
N ALA A 20 -3.11 6.37 1.57
CA ALA A 20 -3.74 5.06 1.47
C ALA A 20 -4.90 5.06 0.45
N ARG A 21 -5.76 6.09 0.48
CA ARG A 21 -6.85 6.25 -0.52
C ARG A 21 -6.30 6.39 -1.93
N ALA A 22 -5.25 7.18 -2.10
CA ALA A 22 -4.62 7.35 -3.41
C ALA A 22 -3.95 6.06 -3.90
N LEU A 23 -3.28 5.31 -3.01
CA LEU A 23 -2.70 4.01 -3.35
C LEU A 23 -3.78 3.01 -3.76
N LEU A 24 -4.91 2.97 -3.06
CA LEU A 24 -6.05 2.13 -3.42
C LEU A 24 -6.60 2.50 -4.81
N SER A 25 -6.73 3.80 -5.10
CA SER A 25 -7.17 4.28 -6.41
C SER A 25 -6.21 3.85 -7.52
N ASP A 26 -4.91 4.06 -7.33
CA ASP A 26 -3.87 3.67 -8.30
C ASP A 26 -3.88 2.14 -8.52
N THR A 27 -4.10 1.36 -7.46
CA THR A 27 -4.14 -0.11 -7.53
C THR A 27 -5.33 -0.59 -8.35
N LYS A 28 -6.49 0.03 -8.17
CA LYS A 28 -7.68 -0.26 -8.98
C LYS A 28 -7.45 0.08 -10.45
N GLY A 29 -6.84 1.24 -10.74
CA GLY A 29 -6.49 1.65 -12.09
C GLY A 29 -5.51 0.68 -12.75
N PHE A 30 -4.47 0.28 -12.02
CA PHE A 30 -3.51 -0.71 -12.48
C PHE A 30 -4.14 -2.06 -12.78
N LEU A 31 -5.02 -2.55 -11.89
CA LEU A 31 -5.73 -3.82 -12.11
C LEU A 31 -6.61 -3.78 -13.37
N ALA A 32 -7.30 -2.65 -13.62
CA ALA A 32 -8.08 -2.48 -14.83
C ALA A 32 -7.19 -2.53 -16.07
N LEU A 33 -6.07 -1.80 -16.08
CA LEU A 33 -5.10 -1.80 -17.18
C LEU A 33 -4.49 -3.20 -17.41
N LEU A 34 -4.14 -3.91 -16.33
CA LEU A 34 -3.62 -5.27 -16.38
C LEU A 34 -4.63 -6.20 -17.06
N LYS A 35 -5.91 -6.18 -16.65
CA LYS A 35 -6.97 -7.01 -17.25
C LYS A 35 -7.21 -6.68 -18.72
N THR A 36 -7.10 -5.41 -19.13
CA THR A 36 -7.22 -5.03 -20.54
C THR A 36 -6.07 -5.55 -21.38
N ARG A 37 -4.85 -5.59 -20.83
CA ARG A 37 -3.63 -6.03 -21.55
C ARG A 37 -3.43 -7.53 -21.52
N TYR A 38 -3.83 -8.18 -20.43
CA TYR A 38 -3.68 -9.60 -20.16
C TYR A 38 -5.04 -10.13 -19.68
N PRO A 39 -6.00 -10.32 -20.60
CA PRO A 39 -7.29 -10.87 -20.25
C PRO A 39 -7.09 -12.29 -19.69
N ALA A 40 -7.63 -12.53 -18.50
CA ALA A 40 -7.55 -13.81 -17.83
C ALA A 40 -8.94 -14.13 -17.25
N GLU A 41 -9.38 -15.37 -17.42
CA GLU A 41 -10.66 -15.86 -16.91
C GLU A 41 -10.50 -16.49 -15.53
N GLY A 42 -11.46 -16.21 -14.64
CA GLY A 42 -11.45 -16.71 -13.26
C GLY A 42 -10.78 -15.76 -12.26
N ASP A 43 -10.82 -16.16 -10.98
CA ASP A 43 -10.13 -15.45 -9.91
C ASP A 43 -8.73 -16.05 -9.73
N HIS A 44 -7.70 -15.22 -9.76
CA HIS A 44 -6.31 -15.67 -9.67
C HIS A 44 -5.74 -15.30 -8.31
N GLN A 45 -5.40 -16.32 -7.51
CA GLN A 45 -4.72 -16.13 -6.24
C GLN A 45 -3.28 -16.65 -6.33
N LEU A 46 -2.35 -15.87 -5.77
CA LEU A 46 -1.00 -16.35 -5.48
C LEU A 46 -0.98 -16.81 -4.03
N GLU A 47 -0.57 -18.05 -3.77
CA GLU A 47 -0.45 -18.59 -2.41
C GLU A 47 0.51 -17.78 -1.51
N SER A 48 1.42 -17.02 -2.13
CA SER A 48 2.35 -16.11 -1.44
C SER A 48 1.74 -14.78 -0.99
N LEU A 49 0.50 -14.46 -1.40
CA LEU A 49 -0.17 -13.22 -0.98
C LEU A 49 -0.53 -13.33 0.51
N PRO A 50 -0.29 -12.28 1.31
CA PRO A 50 -0.85 -12.25 2.65
C PRO A 50 -2.37 -12.36 2.56
N VAL A 51 -2.95 -13.33 3.27
CA VAL A 51 -4.38 -13.28 3.58
C VAL A 51 -4.60 -11.99 4.34
N LEU A 52 -5.45 -11.10 3.81
CA LEU A 52 -5.89 -9.90 4.51
C LEU A 52 -6.70 -10.33 5.74
N ALA A 53 -5.98 -10.64 6.81
CA ALA A 53 -6.55 -10.93 8.11
C ALA A 53 -6.84 -9.60 8.80
N MET A 54 -7.81 -8.84 8.30
CA MET A 54 -8.49 -7.89 9.19
C MET A 54 -9.87 -7.53 8.69
N SER A 55 -10.86 -7.93 9.47
CA SER A 55 -12.20 -7.37 9.37
C SER A 55 -12.17 -5.92 9.87
N ALA A 56 -13.05 -5.06 9.34
CA ALA A 56 -13.20 -3.69 9.86
C ALA A 56 -13.55 -3.63 11.36
N LEU A 57 -14.00 -4.76 11.93
CA LEU A 57 -14.29 -4.94 13.35
C LEU A 57 -13.02 -5.03 14.21
N GLU A 58 -11.95 -5.65 13.69
CA GLU A 58 -10.63 -5.71 14.34
C GLU A 58 -9.91 -4.35 14.26
N LEU A 59 -10.23 -3.54 13.24
CA LEU A 59 -9.71 -2.17 13.09
C LEU A 59 -10.22 -1.23 14.19
N ALA A 60 -11.42 -1.46 14.74
CA ALA A 60 -11.99 -0.61 15.79
C ALA A 60 -11.26 -0.75 17.14
N ASN A 61 -10.50 -1.82 17.33
CA ASN A 61 -9.71 -2.10 18.54
C ASN A 61 -8.20 -1.81 18.38
N ILE A 62 -7.79 -1.10 17.33
CA ILE A 62 -6.36 -0.83 17.05
C ILE A 62 -5.75 0.05 18.15
N GLN A 63 -5.07 -0.62 19.08
CA GLN A 63 -3.87 -0.10 19.72
C GLN A 63 -2.73 -0.09 18.68
N THR A 64 -1.62 0.60 18.94
CA THR A 64 -0.41 0.71 18.08
C THR A 64 -0.01 -0.57 17.33
N ALA A 65 -0.25 -1.76 17.90
CA ALA A 65 -0.08 -3.07 17.26
C ALA A 65 -0.74 -3.25 15.89
N GLY A 66 -1.89 -2.61 15.62
CA GLY A 66 -2.55 -2.72 14.31
C GLY A 66 -1.84 -1.93 13.20
N LEU A 67 -1.17 -0.82 13.54
CA LEU A 67 -0.35 -0.07 12.57
C LEU A 67 0.90 -0.86 12.17
N SER A 68 1.56 -1.51 13.14
CA SER A 68 2.71 -2.38 12.88
C SER A 68 2.34 -3.53 11.94
N ARG A 69 1.14 -4.11 12.10
CA ARG A 69 0.66 -5.17 11.20
C ARG A 69 0.38 -4.66 9.80
N VAL A 70 -0.31 -3.53 9.66
CA VAL A 70 -0.55 -2.89 8.35
C VAL A 70 0.77 -2.59 7.65
N ALA A 71 1.76 -2.06 8.37
CA ALA A 71 3.10 -1.82 7.82
C ALA A 71 3.76 -3.12 7.33
N ALA A 72 3.66 -4.21 8.10
CA ALA A 72 4.21 -5.52 7.70
C ALA A 72 3.55 -6.08 6.43
N ASP A 73 2.23 -5.94 6.29
CA ASP A 73 1.50 -6.40 5.11
C ASP A 73 1.84 -5.53 3.88
N LEU A 74 1.91 -4.21 4.03
CA LEU A 74 2.35 -3.29 2.98
C LEU A 74 3.80 -3.56 2.53
N GLN A 75 4.70 -3.97 3.44
CA GLN A 75 6.05 -4.41 3.08
C GLN A 75 6.05 -5.69 2.23
N ARG A 76 5.12 -6.63 2.48
CA ARG A 76 4.96 -7.82 1.63
C ARG A 76 4.51 -7.42 0.23
N TYR A 77 3.52 -6.54 0.12
CA TYR A 77 3.07 -6.00 -1.17
C TYR A 77 4.17 -5.26 -1.92
N ARG A 78 5.07 -4.55 -1.23
CA ARG A 78 6.23 -3.90 -1.87
C ARG A 78 7.14 -4.92 -2.56
N ARG A 79 7.48 -6.01 -1.88
CA ARG A 79 8.29 -7.10 -2.45
C ARG A 79 7.62 -7.76 -3.65
N LEU A 80 6.29 -7.89 -3.61
CA LEU A 80 5.51 -8.42 -4.73
C LEU A 80 5.54 -7.49 -5.94
N LEU A 81 5.40 -6.17 -5.74
CA LEU A 81 5.55 -5.20 -6.83
C LEU A 81 6.97 -5.23 -7.43
N GLU A 82 8.00 -5.31 -6.59
CA GLU A 82 9.39 -5.45 -7.06
C GLU A 82 9.58 -6.72 -7.90
N TRP A 83 9.00 -7.85 -7.45
CA TRP A 83 9.02 -9.09 -8.21
C TRP A 83 8.29 -8.95 -9.56
N LEU A 84 7.11 -8.32 -9.59
CA LEU A 84 6.34 -8.08 -10.82
C LEU A 84 7.12 -7.23 -11.84
N ARG A 85 7.83 -6.21 -11.37
CA ARG A 85 8.69 -5.38 -12.22
C ARG A 85 9.83 -6.22 -12.83
N ARG A 86 10.46 -7.06 -12.02
CA ARG A 86 11.51 -7.99 -12.48
C ARG A 86 10.99 -9.05 -13.44
N ALA A 87 9.73 -9.46 -13.31
CA ALA A 87 9.07 -10.41 -14.21
C ALA A 87 8.85 -9.84 -15.63
N GLY A 88 9.10 -8.54 -15.85
CA GLY A 88 9.19 -7.97 -17.19
C GLY A 88 7.86 -7.51 -17.77
N LEU A 89 6.94 -7.02 -16.94
CA LEU A 89 5.69 -6.36 -17.36
C LEU A 89 5.95 -4.97 -17.96
N ARG A 90 6.83 -4.88 -18.98
CA ARG A 90 7.29 -3.60 -19.58
C ARG A 90 6.16 -2.64 -19.96
N PRO A 91 5.03 -3.10 -20.55
CA PRO A 91 3.93 -2.19 -20.90
C PRO A 91 3.25 -1.52 -19.71
N LEU A 92 3.46 -2.04 -18.49
CA LEU A 92 2.85 -1.57 -17.25
C LEU A 92 3.88 -0.98 -16.27
N GLU A 93 5.14 -0.85 -16.70
CA GLU A 93 6.24 -0.42 -15.85
C GLU A 93 6.07 1.00 -15.29
N PRO A 94 5.53 1.98 -16.03
CA PRO A 94 5.24 3.31 -15.48
C PRO A 94 4.26 3.25 -14.30
N GLU A 95 3.17 2.50 -14.46
CA GLU A 95 2.13 2.35 -13.44
C GLU A 95 2.62 1.52 -12.25
N LEU A 96 3.40 0.46 -12.48
CA LEU A 96 4.08 -0.30 -11.43
C LEU A 96 5.05 0.59 -10.64
N GLY A 97 5.82 1.44 -11.32
CA GLY A 97 6.73 2.38 -10.69
C GLY A 97 6.00 3.41 -9.84
N ALA A 98 4.89 3.96 -10.33
CA ALA A 98 4.06 4.90 -9.59
C ALA A 98 3.44 4.26 -8.33
N LEU A 99 2.91 3.04 -8.47
CA LEU A 99 2.39 2.25 -7.34
C LEU A 99 3.45 2.00 -6.28
N GLN A 100 4.62 1.53 -6.69
CA GLN A 100 5.73 1.26 -5.79
C GLN A 100 6.16 2.53 -5.05
N GLY A 101 6.36 3.64 -5.77
CA GLY A 101 6.77 4.90 -5.17
C GLY A 101 5.74 5.43 -4.15
N ARG A 102 4.45 5.27 -4.42
CA ARG A 102 3.40 5.66 -3.47
C ARG A 102 3.34 4.75 -2.26
N LEU A 103 3.46 3.44 -2.45
CA LEU A 103 3.53 2.46 -1.37
C LEU A 103 4.72 2.74 -0.44
N GLU A 104 5.89 3.02 -0.98
CA GLU A 104 7.08 3.37 -0.21
C GLU A 104 6.89 4.67 0.59
N ARG A 105 6.22 5.68 0.01
CA ARG A 105 5.88 6.92 0.73
C ARG A 105 4.93 6.65 1.90
N LEU A 106 3.93 5.78 1.72
CA LEU A 106 3.01 5.38 2.77
C LEU A 106 3.73 4.61 3.88
N LEU A 107 4.58 3.65 3.53
CA LEU A 107 5.39 2.89 4.47
C LEU A 107 6.29 3.81 5.31
N ARG A 108 6.99 4.77 4.68
CA ARG A 108 7.78 5.75 5.41
C ARG A 108 6.94 6.55 6.40
N ARG A 109 5.72 6.95 6.04
CA ARG A 109 4.84 7.70 6.96
C ARG A 109 4.36 6.86 8.14
N LEU A 110 4.05 5.58 7.90
CA LEU A 110 3.69 4.64 8.96
C LEU A 110 4.84 4.37 9.93
N ASP A 111 6.07 4.27 9.42
CA ASP A 111 7.29 4.08 10.23
C ASP A 111 7.56 5.22 11.22
N HIS A 112 7.08 6.44 10.93
CA HIS A 112 7.17 7.56 11.87
C HIS A 112 6.12 7.49 12.99
N LEU A 113 5.12 6.61 12.89
CA LEU A 113 4.03 6.46 13.87
C LEU A 113 4.12 5.21 14.74
N VAL A 114 4.99 4.25 14.38
CA VAL A 114 5.19 2.96 15.07
C VAL A 114 6.49 2.99 15.85
#